data_AF-A0A414A7S8-F1
#
_entry.id   AF-A0A414A7S8-F1
#
_cell.length_a   1.000
_cell.length_b   1.000
_cell.length_c   1.000
_cell.angle_alpha   90.00
_cell.angle_beta   90.00
_cell.angle_gamma   90.00
#
_symmetry.space_group_name_H-M   'P 1'
#
loop_
_entity.id
_entity.type
_entity.pdbx_description
1 polymer ?
#
loop_
_entity_poly.entity_id
_entity_poly.type
_entity_poly.pdbx_seq_one_letter_code
_entity_poly.pdbx_strand_id
1 'polypeptide(L)'
;MKIVEKNAGTKIDFEVSGTKITFADELMLNLAKLQKDEPEHKDICFDDDGDLVIGTASGKWYVAEVDIPAKEYEEHETEGEDGEKGIQMVAKPLNMDDVTLTLWSVDERERVEEV
;
A
#
# COMPACT_ATOMS: atom_id res chain seq x y z
N MET A 1 -4.51 8.95 -4.63
CA MET A 1 -3.64 8.59 -3.48
C MET A 1 -3.40 9.81 -2.62
N LYS A 2 -3.43 9.66 -1.29
CA LYS A 2 -3.14 10.72 -0.32
C LYS A 2 -1.69 10.61 0.12
N ILE A 3 -0.95 11.71 0.11
CA ILE A 3 0.47 11.75 0.50
C ILE A 3 0.59 12.52 1.81
N VAL A 4 1.30 11.94 2.77
CA VAL A 4 1.56 12.51 4.10
C VAL A 4 3.06 12.51 4.34
N GLU A 5 3.64 13.65 4.65
CA GLU A 5 5.03 13.73 5.11
C GLU A 5 5.06 13.68 6.64
N LYS A 6 5.74 12.69 7.21
CA LYS A 6 5.75 12.47 8.66
C LYS A 6 6.61 13.47 9.42
N ASN A 7 7.74 13.85 8.83
CA ASN A 7 8.76 14.73 9.38
C ASN A 7 9.31 15.65 8.27
N ALA A 8 10.11 16.66 8.62
CA ALA A 8 10.77 17.51 7.62
C ALA A 8 12.01 16.83 7.01
N GLY A 9 12.39 17.19 5.79
CA GLY A 9 13.58 16.68 5.09
C GLY A 9 13.25 15.90 3.82
N THR A 10 14.28 15.50 3.07
CA THR A 10 14.20 14.79 1.79
C THR A 10 13.44 13.48 1.94
N LYS A 11 12.50 13.20 1.03
CA LYS A 11 11.77 11.94 0.96
C LYS A 11 12.34 11.06 -0.13
N ILE A 12 12.11 9.75 -0.04
CA ILE A 12 12.43 8.86 -1.15
C ILE A 12 11.60 9.22 -2.37
N ASP A 13 12.22 9.14 -3.55
CA ASP A 13 11.48 9.26 -4.81
C ASP A 13 10.53 8.07 -4.97
N PHE A 14 9.34 8.35 -5.52
CA PHE A 14 8.36 7.32 -5.82
C PHE A 14 7.57 7.64 -7.08
N GLU A 15 7.12 6.60 -7.76
CA GLU A 15 6.27 6.69 -8.94
C GLU A 15 5.04 5.81 -8.78
N VAL A 16 3.89 6.30 -9.27
CA VAL A 16 2.63 5.57 -9.27
C VAL A 16 2.19 5.30 -10.70
N SER A 17 1.95 4.02 -11.03
CA SER A 17 1.42 3.60 -12.33
C SER A 17 0.26 2.62 -12.14
N GLY A 18 -0.96 3.11 -12.34
CA GLY A 18 -2.17 2.34 -12.05
C GLY A 18 -2.27 2.05 -10.56
N THR A 19 -2.28 0.77 -10.20
CA THR A 19 -2.32 0.30 -8.79
C THR A 19 -0.96 -0.11 -8.25
N LYS A 20 0.11 0.25 -8.95
CA LYS A 20 1.49 -0.02 -8.54
C LYS A 20 2.16 1.24 -8.06
N ILE A 21 2.96 1.10 -7.00
CA ILE A 21 3.88 2.12 -6.52
C ILE A 21 5.29 1.56 -6.57
N THR A 22 6.24 2.34 -7.06
CA THR A 22 7.67 2.00 -7.12
C THR A 22 8.46 3.05 -6.33
N PHE A 23 9.35 2.62 -5.46
CA PHE A 23 10.24 3.47 -4.67
C PHE A 23 11.65 3.41 -5.23
N ALA A 24 12.27 4.57 -5.45
CA ALA A 24 13.63 4.75 -5.99
C ALA A 24 13.95 3.96 -7.28
N ASP A 25 12.95 3.60 -8.08
CA ASP A 25 13.08 2.67 -9.23
C ASP A 25 13.61 1.26 -8.84
N GLU A 26 13.60 0.91 -7.55
CA GLU A 26 14.19 -0.32 -7.02
C GLU A 26 13.12 -1.30 -6.52
N LEU A 27 12.15 -0.81 -5.73
CA LEU A 27 11.16 -1.67 -5.07
C LEU A 27 9.74 -1.30 -5.51
N MET A 28 9.07 -2.23 -6.20
CA MET A 28 7.69 -2.06 -6.66
C MET A 28 6.70 -2.95 -5.89
N LEU A 29 5.60 -2.34 -5.46
CA LEU A 29 4.46 -3.01 -4.85
C LEU A 29 3.23 -2.88 -5.76
N ASN A 30 2.52 -4.00 -5.97
CA ASN A 30 1.20 -3.98 -6.59
C ASN A 30 0.12 -3.97 -5.50
N LEU A 31 -0.40 -2.78 -5.21
CA LEU A 31 -1.32 -2.54 -4.09
C LEU A 31 -2.65 -3.28 -4.27
N ALA A 32 -3.14 -3.41 -5.50
CA ALA A 32 -4.37 -4.16 -5.78
C ALA A 32 -4.23 -5.66 -5.48
N LYS A 33 -3.02 -6.23 -5.63
CA LYS A 33 -2.77 -7.63 -5.24
C LYS A 33 -2.57 -7.81 -3.74
N LEU A 34 -2.15 -6.75 -3.06
CA LEU A 34 -1.96 -6.76 -1.60
C LEU A 34 -3.26 -6.46 -0.85
N GLN A 35 -4.24 -5.82 -1.49
CA GLN A 35 -5.54 -5.51 -0.89
C GLN A 35 -6.29 -6.76 -0.42
N LYS A 36 -6.80 -6.72 0.81
CA LYS A 36 -7.61 -7.77 1.43
C LYS A 36 -8.94 -7.22 1.92
N ASP A 37 -9.74 -8.09 2.55
CA ASP A 37 -11.01 -7.72 3.18
C ASP A 37 -10.83 -6.89 4.45
N GLU A 38 -9.61 -6.86 5.00
CA GLU A 38 -9.17 -5.94 6.05
C GLU A 38 -8.16 -4.93 5.50
N PRO A 39 -8.03 -3.74 6.11
CA PRO A 39 -6.98 -2.79 5.75
C PRO A 39 -5.60 -3.40 5.93
N GLU A 40 -4.70 -3.14 5.00
CA GLU A 40 -3.34 -3.66 5.02
C GLU A 40 -2.34 -2.52 5.16
N HIS A 41 -1.39 -2.71 6.07
CA HIS A 41 -0.27 -1.81 6.28
C HIS A 41 0.99 -2.45 5.70
N LYS A 42 1.78 -1.65 4.96
CA LYS A 42 3.06 -2.07 4.39
C LYS A 42 4.12 -1.04 4.69
N ASP A 43 5.03 -1.39 5.57
CA ASP A 43 6.21 -0.60 5.85
C ASP A 43 7.29 -0.88 4.79
N ILE A 44 7.97 0.18 4.38
CA ILE A 44 9.13 0.14 3.52
C ILE A 44 10.26 0.78 4.34
N CYS A 45 11.36 0.05 4.44
CA CYS A 45 12.50 0.45 5.23
C CYS A 45 13.80 0.27 4.44
N PHE A 46 14.86 0.95 4.87
CA PHE A 46 16.22 0.54 4.51
C PHE A 46 16.71 -0.53 5.50
N ASP A 47 17.36 -1.57 4.99
CA ASP A 47 18.13 -2.52 5.80
C ASP A 47 19.55 -2.00 6.10
N ASP A 48 20.37 -2.84 6.74
CA ASP A 48 21.76 -2.52 7.11
C ASP A 48 22.65 -2.11 5.93
N ASP A 49 22.44 -2.71 4.76
CA ASP A 49 23.23 -2.48 3.56
C ASP A 49 22.72 -1.25 2.78
N GLY A 50 21.56 -0.73 3.18
CA GLY A 50 20.90 0.41 2.54
C GLY A 50 19.98 0.00 1.40
N ASP A 51 19.64 -1.29 1.28
CA ASP A 51 18.68 -1.79 0.33
C ASP A 51 17.25 -1.63 0.86
N LEU A 52 16.29 -1.40 -0.05
CA LEU A 52 14.87 -1.31 0.30
C LEU A 52 14.28 -2.68 0.63
N VAL A 53 13.69 -2.79 1.82
CA VAL A 53 13.00 -3.99 2.30
C VAL A 53 11.57 -3.68 2.70
N ILE A 54 10.70 -4.70 2.60
CA ILE A 54 9.31 -4.61 3.06
C ILE A 54 9.23 -5.14 4.49
N GLY A 55 8.62 -4.34 5.36
CA GLY A 55 8.42 -4.66 6.76
C GLY A 55 9.61 -4.32 7.64
N THR A 56 9.32 -4.23 8.93
CA THR A 56 10.27 -3.83 9.97
C THR A 56 11.15 -4.98 10.47
N ALA A 57 10.86 -6.23 10.09
CA ALA A 57 11.61 -7.40 10.54
C ALA A 57 13.08 -7.42 10.07
N SER A 58 13.33 -6.87 8.88
CA SER A 58 14.68 -6.67 8.33
C SER A 58 15.01 -5.18 8.12
N GLY A 59 14.02 -4.31 8.32
CA GLY A 59 14.13 -2.87 8.16
C GLY A 59 14.68 -2.18 9.41
N LYS A 60 15.66 -1.30 9.22
CA LYS A 60 16.27 -0.52 10.30
C LYS A 60 15.90 0.95 10.29
N TRP A 61 15.50 1.48 9.14
CA TRP A 61 15.16 2.90 9.00
C TRP A 61 13.87 3.06 8.21
N TYR A 62 12.89 3.76 8.77
CA TYR A 62 11.62 4.02 8.08
C TYR A 62 11.84 4.91 6.86
N VAL A 63 11.22 4.50 5.75
CA VAL A 63 11.27 5.23 4.48
C VAL A 63 9.86 5.65 4.09
N ALA A 64 8.95 4.67 4.03
CA ALA A 64 7.56 4.89 3.67
C ALA A 64 6.65 3.87 4.36
N GLU A 65 5.37 4.20 4.46
CA GLU A 65 4.29 3.32 4.91
C GLU A 65 3.14 3.49 3.91
N VAL A 66 2.61 2.38 3.44
CA VAL A 66 1.47 2.35 2.52
C VAL A 66 0.29 1.71 3.22
N ASP A 67 -0.75 2.53 3.46
CA ASP A 67 -2.04 2.09 3.97
C ASP A 67 -2.97 1.76 2.80
N ILE A 68 -3.34 0.50 2.67
CA ILE A 68 -4.25 0.00 1.65
C ILE A 68 -5.61 -0.23 2.31
N PRO A 69 -6.71 0.39 1.81
CA PRO A 69 -8.04 0.19 2.37
C PRO A 69 -8.54 -1.24 2.13
N ALA A 70 -9.46 -1.69 2.99
CA ALA A 70 -10.19 -2.94 2.76
C ALA A 70 -10.94 -2.96 1.42
N LYS A 71 -11.19 -4.15 0.88
CA LYS A 71 -12.05 -4.33 -0.30
C LYS A 71 -13.46 -3.84 -0.02
N GLU A 72 -14.00 -3.07 -0.96
CA GLU A 72 -15.41 -2.77 -1.02
C GLU A 72 -16.12 -3.73 -1.97
N TYR A 73 -17.37 -4.05 -1.67
CA TYR A 73 -18.19 -4.94 -2.47
C TYR A 73 -19.41 -4.19 -3.00
N GLU A 74 -19.85 -4.54 -4.20
CA GLU A 74 -21.14 -4.13 -4.73
C GLU A 74 -22.02 -5.33 -5.04
N GLU A 75 -23.32 -5.11 -4.88
CA GLU A 75 -24.35 -6.08 -5.22
C GLU A 75 -24.60 -6.04 -6.72
N HIS A 76 -24.54 -7.22 -7.35
CA HIS A 76 -24.90 -7.39 -8.74
C HIS A 76 -26.06 -8.37 -8.83
N GLU A 77 -27.15 -7.96 -9.46
CA GLU A 77 -28.26 -8.87 -9.77
C GLU A 77 -27.78 -9.90 -10.80
N THR A 78 -28.06 -11.16 -10.52
CA THR A 78 -27.80 -12.28 -11.45
C THR A 78 -29.10 -12.97 -11.80
N GLU A 79 -29.19 -13.53 -13.00
CA GLU A 79 -30.33 -14.33 -13.44
C GLU A 79 -29.83 -15.76 -13.73
N GLY A 80 -30.41 -16.73 -13.02
CA GLY A 80 -30.15 -18.16 -13.25
C GLY A 80 -30.84 -18.67 -14.51
N GLU A 81 -30.45 -19.85 -14.98
CA GLU A 81 -30.98 -20.44 -16.24
C GLU A 81 -32.51 -20.66 -16.21
N ASP A 82 -33.11 -20.84 -15.03
CA ASP A 82 -34.57 -20.96 -14.83
C ASP A 82 -35.29 -19.61 -14.58
N GLY A 83 -34.59 -18.48 -14.72
CA GLY A 83 -35.12 -17.12 -14.48
C GLY A 83 -35.16 -16.72 -13.00
N GLU A 84 -34.51 -17.48 -12.11
CA GLU A 84 -34.35 -17.14 -10.70
C GLU A 84 -33.39 -15.96 -10.53
N LYS A 85 -33.82 -14.90 -9.84
CA LYS A 85 -32.96 -13.76 -9.53
C LYS A 85 -32.11 -14.04 -8.29
N GLY A 86 -30.81 -13.84 -8.42
CA GLY A 86 -29.84 -13.88 -7.34
C GLY A 86 -29.18 -12.52 -7.11
N ILE A 87 -28.48 -12.41 -5.99
CA ILE A 87 -27.57 -11.29 -5.71
C ILE A 87 -26.17 -11.89 -5.54
N GLN A 88 -25.22 -11.39 -6.31
CA GLN A 88 -23.80 -11.72 -6.17
C GLN A 88 -23.06 -10.51 -5.63
N MET A 89 -22.26 -10.70 -4.58
CA MET A 89 -21.33 -9.66 -4.13
C MET A 89 -20.04 -9.75 -4.93
N VAL A 90 -19.68 -8.66 -5.62
CA VAL A 90 -18.47 -8.56 -6.44
C VAL A 90 -17.54 -7.51 -5.82
N ALA A 91 -16.26 -7.86 -5.66
CA ALA A 91 -15.27 -6.92 -5.14
C ALA A 91 -15.01 -5.81 -6.17
N LYS A 92 -15.09 -4.56 -5.72
CA LYS A 92 -14.69 -3.39 -6.50
C LYS A 92 -13.17 -3.37 -6.69
N PRO A 93 -12.68 -2.80 -7.81
CA PRO A 93 -11.24 -2.55 -7.95
C PRO A 93 -10.74 -1.57 -6.88
N LEU A 94 -9.48 -1.70 -6.49
CA LEU A 94 -8.84 -0.78 -5.54
C LEU A 94 -8.97 0.67 -6.03
N ASN A 95 -9.58 1.52 -5.19
CA ASN A 95 -9.56 2.96 -5.39
C ASN A 95 -8.23 3.53 -4.86
N MET A 96 -7.38 4.00 -5.77
CA MET A 96 -6.09 4.60 -5.39
C MET A 96 -6.25 5.91 -4.63
N ASP A 97 -7.42 6.58 -4.65
CA ASP A 97 -7.67 7.80 -3.87
C ASP A 97 -7.86 7.54 -2.37
N ASP A 98 -8.15 6.31 -2.00
CA ASP A 98 -8.29 5.89 -0.62
C ASP A 98 -7.00 5.33 -0.01
N VAL A 99 -6.00 5.05 -0.86
CA VAL A 99 -4.65 4.67 -0.41
C VAL A 99 -3.94 5.88 0.18
N THR A 100 -3.30 5.68 1.33
CA THR A 100 -2.43 6.69 1.97
C THR A 100 -0.98 6.24 1.91
N LEU A 101 -0.11 7.16 1.51
CA LEU A 101 1.34 7.00 1.52
C LEU A 101 1.91 7.97 2.55
N THR A 102 2.48 7.44 3.62
CA THR A 102 3.23 8.23 4.61
C THR A 102 4.73 8.13 4.30
N LEU A 103 5.43 9.26 4.26
CA LEU A 103 6.85 9.34 3.91
C LEU A 103 7.67 9.90 5.07
N TRP A 104 8.78 9.24 5.38
CA TRP A 104 9.78 9.69 6.34
C TRP A 104 10.97 10.30 5.62
N SER A 105 11.65 11.21 6.33
CA SER A 105 12.90 11.80 5.88
C SER A 105 13.99 10.74 5.80
N VAL A 106 14.73 10.74 4.71
CA VAL A 106 15.90 9.90 4.50
C VAL A 106 17.22 10.61 4.82
N ASP A 107 17.18 11.91 5.16
CA ASP A 107 18.36 12.74 5.46
C ASP A 107 19.06 12.31 6.76
N GLU A 108 18.28 12.13 7.82
CA GLU A 108 18.74 11.65 9.12
C GLU A 108 17.96 10.37 9.40
N ARG A 109 18.53 9.23 8.98
CA ARG A 109 17.83 7.93 9.02
C ARG A 109 17.33 7.64 10.44
N GLU A 110 16.02 7.80 10.66
CA GLU A 110 15.37 7.50 11.95
C GLU A 110 15.28 5.99 12.14
N ARG A 111 15.89 5.48 13.22
CA ARG A 111 15.96 4.04 13.47
C ARG A 111 14.57 3.52 13.85
N VAL A 112 14.16 2.41 13.24
CA VAL A 112 12.98 1.63 13.63
C VAL A 112 13.20 1.18 15.09
N GLU A 113 12.31 1.55 16.00
CA GLU A 113 12.38 1.07 17.38
C GLU A 113 12.03 -0.43 17.41
N GLU A 114 12.89 -1.24 18.01
CA GLU A 114 12.66 -2.67 18.20
C GLU A 114 11.54 -2.84 19.25
N VAL A 115 10.37 -3.37 18.83
CA VAL A 115 9.24 -3.72 19.70
C VAL A 115 9.45 -5.02 20.46
#